data_AF-A0A9D0VEJ3-F1
#
_entry.id   AF-A0A9D0VEJ3-F1
#
_cell.length_a   1.000
_cell.length_b   1.000
_cell.length_c   1.000
_cell.angle_alpha   90.00
_cell.angle_beta   90.00
_cell.angle_gamma   90.00
#
_symmetry.space_group_name_H-M   'P 1'
#
loop_
_entity.id
_entity.type
_entity.pdbx_description
1 polymer ?
#
loop_
_entity_poly.entity_id
_entity_poly.type
_entity_poly.pdbx_seq_one_letter_code
_entity_poly.pdbx_strand_id
1 'polypeptide(L)'
;GKANLPPADVEKIPAKIFFLDRARFDRGEEPYLVAVERQVGAKTPERNAVWTLFKGPTPEEAAAGLTLVTSGAEGFTDLKIADGVATLKIRGGCDAQGSTLTIYDHLVATLTAFDSVEHVKLLDASGQTQHPDGAGGSRPECLEP
;
A
#
# COMPACT_ATOMS: atom_id res chain seq x y z
N GLY A 1 -34.33 13.30 26.50
CA GLY A 1 -32.92 13.03 26.22
C GLY A 1 -32.83 11.93 25.21
N LYS A 2 -32.14 12.15 24.07
CA LYS A 2 -31.77 11.06 23.19
C LYS A 2 -30.43 10.53 23.68
N ALA A 3 -30.39 9.29 24.17
CA ALA A 3 -29.15 8.64 24.51
C ALA A 3 -28.31 8.54 23.22
N ASN A 4 -27.09 9.07 23.25
CA ASN A 4 -26.08 8.74 22.26
C ASN A 4 -25.77 7.24 22.42
N LEU A 5 -26.31 6.42 21.53
CA LEU A 5 -25.79 5.07 21.37
C LEU A 5 -24.31 5.18 20.98
N PRO A 6 -23.41 4.39 21.58
CA PRO A 6 -22.05 4.28 21.07
C PRO A 6 -22.13 3.90 19.57
N PRO A 7 -21.23 4.42 18.72
CA PRO A 7 -21.23 4.01 17.32
C PRO A 7 -21.18 2.49 17.26
N ALA A 8 -22.07 1.89 16.46
CA ALA A 8 -22.10 0.46 16.24
C ALA A 8 -20.67 -0.04 15.96
N ASP A 9 -20.30 -1.17 16.55
CA ASP A 9 -18.98 -1.77 16.33
C ASP A 9 -18.69 -1.81 14.84
N VAL A 10 -17.63 -1.11 14.42
CA VAL A 10 -17.23 -1.08 13.01
C VAL A 10 -16.73 -2.47 12.67
N GLU A 11 -17.48 -3.18 11.81
CA GLU A 11 -17.08 -4.49 11.31
C GLU A 11 -15.67 -4.43 10.71
N LYS A 12 -14.81 -5.37 11.11
CA LYS A 12 -13.44 -5.49 10.63
C LYS A 12 -13.21 -6.87 10.04
N ILE A 13 -12.32 -6.91 9.04
CA ILE A 13 -11.83 -8.14 8.44
C ILE A 13 -10.30 -8.15 8.49
N PRO A 14 -9.67 -9.34 8.53
CA PRO A 14 -8.22 -9.45 8.36
C PRO A 14 -7.80 -9.02 6.96
N ALA A 15 -6.67 -8.31 6.87
CA ALA A 15 -5.99 -7.94 5.64
C ALA A 15 -4.48 -8.11 5.81
N LYS A 16 -3.81 -8.54 4.73
CA LYS A 16 -2.35 -8.67 4.69
C LYS A 16 -1.74 -7.33 4.26
N ILE A 17 -0.86 -6.79 5.09
CA ILE A 17 -0.09 -5.56 4.81
C ILE A 17 1.37 -5.97 4.63
N PHE A 18 2.01 -5.52 3.56
CA PHE A 18 3.36 -5.98 3.21
C PHE A 18 4.40 -4.90 3.49
N PHE A 19 5.40 -5.26 4.29
CA PHE A 19 6.54 -4.41 4.63
C PHE A 19 7.85 -5.06 4.19
N LEU A 20 8.88 -4.24 3.98
CA LEU A 20 10.22 -4.72 3.70
C LEU A 20 10.82 -5.35 4.96
N ASP A 21 11.24 -6.60 4.85
CA ASP A 21 12.15 -7.24 5.81
C ASP A 21 13.58 -6.80 5.47
N ARG A 22 14.15 -5.90 6.29
CA ARG A 22 15.50 -5.36 6.06
C ARG A 22 16.57 -6.43 6.01
N ALA A 23 16.49 -7.40 6.91
CA ALA A 23 17.53 -8.42 7.03
C ALA A 23 17.56 -9.31 5.79
N ARG A 24 16.38 -9.66 5.24
CA ARG A 24 16.27 -10.38 3.96
C ARG A 24 16.79 -9.56 2.79
N PHE A 25 16.38 -8.29 2.71
CA PHE A 25 16.80 -7.38 1.64
C PHE A 25 18.33 -7.22 1.59
N ASP A 26 18.96 -6.99 2.74
CA ASP A 26 20.42 -6.81 2.84
C ASP A 26 21.21 -8.08 2.47
N ARG A 27 20.60 -9.26 2.63
CA ARG A 27 21.17 -10.56 2.23
C ARG A 27 20.80 -11.00 0.81
N GLY A 28 19.92 -10.27 0.11
CA GLY A 28 19.40 -10.70 -1.19
C GLY A 28 18.53 -11.97 -1.12
N GLU A 29 17.83 -12.20 0.00
CA GLU A 29 16.94 -13.35 0.20
C GLU A 29 15.48 -13.00 -0.06
N GLU A 30 14.91 -13.50 -1.15
CA GLU A 30 13.48 -13.33 -1.44
C GLU A 30 12.59 -14.28 -0.60
N PRO A 31 11.31 -13.90 -0.31
CA PRO A 31 10.70 -12.61 -0.63
C PRO A 31 11.16 -11.51 0.33
N TYR A 32 11.45 -10.33 -0.24
CA TYR A 32 11.84 -9.13 0.52
C TYR A 32 10.66 -8.49 1.26
N LEU A 33 9.46 -8.58 0.68
CA LEU A 33 8.23 -8.08 1.29
C LEU A 33 7.54 -9.22 2.03
N VAL A 34 7.28 -9.02 3.32
CA VAL A 34 6.61 -10.00 4.18
C VAL A 34 5.28 -9.44 4.67
N ALA A 35 4.28 -10.32 4.74
CA ALA A 35 2.94 -9.96 5.18
C ALA A 35 2.84 -9.93 6.70
N VAL A 36 2.16 -8.91 7.22
CA VAL A 36 1.59 -8.90 8.57
C VAL A 36 0.07 -8.80 8.47
N GLU A 37 -0.63 -9.51 9.36
CA GLU A 37 -2.10 -9.45 9.38
C GLU A 37 -2.58 -8.27 10.23
N ARG A 38 -3.56 -7.52 9.70
CA ARG A 38 -4.17 -6.36 10.34
C ARG A 38 -5.68 -6.38 10.19
N GLN A 39 -6.38 -5.92 11.22
CA GLN A 39 -7.83 -5.73 11.17
C GLN A 39 -8.17 -4.38 10.56
N VAL A 40 -8.85 -4.40 9.40
CA VAL A 40 -9.26 -3.19 8.66
C VAL A 40 -10.78 -3.13 8.53
N GLY A 41 -11.34 -1.92 8.37
CA GLY A 41 -12.80 -1.76 8.26
C GLY A 41 -13.36 -2.44 7.00
N ALA A 42 -14.42 -3.23 7.16
CA ALA A 42 -14.97 -4.10 6.12
C ALA A 42 -15.64 -3.38 4.94
N LYS A 43 -16.05 -2.11 5.10
CA LYS A 43 -16.77 -1.37 4.04
C LYS A 43 -15.91 -1.03 2.82
N THR A 44 -14.62 -0.79 3.03
CA THR A 44 -13.65 -0.40 1.98
C THR A 44 -12.27 -0.97 2.35
N PRO A 45 -12.14 -2.30 2.39
CA PRO A 45 -11.00 -2.95 3.02
C PRO A 45 -9.67 -2.66 2.31
N GLU A 46 -9.65 -2.55 0.98
CA GLU A 46 -8.46 -2.22 0.20
C GLU A 46 -7.96 -0.80 0.53
N ARG A 47 -8.88 0.17 0.57
CA ARG A 47 -8.57 1.56 0.97
C ARG A 47 -8.05 1.62 2.40
N ASN A 48 -8.64 0.88 3.31
CA ASN A 48 -8.23 0.83 4.71
C ASN A 48 -6.90 0.12 4.90
N ALA A 49 -6.60 -0.90 4.08
CA ALA A 49 -5.30 -1.57 4.05
C ALA A 49 -4.21 -0.61 3.58
N VAL A 50 -4.43 0.16 2.51
CA VAL A 50 -3.48 1.19 2.08
C VAL A 50 -3.25 2.25 3.16
N TRP A 51 -4.29 2.76 3.82
CA TRP A 51 -4.10 3.67 4.95
C TRP A 51 -3.37 3.04 6.12
N THR A 52 -3.53 1.73 6.33
CA THR A 52 -2.80 0.98 7.36
C THR A 52 -1.33 0.84 6.98
N LEU A 53 -1.03 0.55 5.71
CA LEU A 53 0.32 0.53 5.17
C LEU A 53 1.04 1.87 5.41
N PHE A 54 0.40 3.00 5.07
CA PHE A 54 0.99 4.33 5.27
C PHE A 54 1.18 4.74 6.73
N LYS A 55 0.56 4.06 7.71
CA LYS A 55 0.90 4.23 9.13
C LYS A 55 2.23 3.58 9.50
N GLY A 56 2.75 2.71 8.64
CA GLY A 56 3.99 1.98 8.84
C GLY A 56 3.83 0.78 9.79
N PRO A 57 4.94 0.07 10.03
CA PRO A 57 5.01 -1.03 11.00
C PRO A 57 4.68 -0.55 12.42
N THR A 58 4.16 -1.44 13.26
CA THR A 58 4.08 -1.15 14.71
C THR A 58 5.48 -1.15 15.34
N PRO A 59 5.64 -0.63 16.57
CA PRO A 59 6.93 -0.68 17.26
C PRO A 59 7.53 -2.09 17.35
N GLU A 60 6.69 -3.11 17.56
CA GLU A 60 7.13 -4.51 17.62
C GLU A 60 7.61 -5.02 16.26
N GLU A 61 6.93 -4.65 15.17
CA GLU A 61 7.31 -5.03 13.81
C GLU A 61 8.57 -4.30 13.34
N ALA A 62 8.69 -3.02 13.67
CA ALA A 62 9.90 -2.24 13.44
C ALA A 62 11.09 -2.84 14.21
N ALA A 63 10.88 -3.27 15.47
CA ALA A 63 11.89 -3.98 16.25
C ALA A 63 12.25 -5.35 15.65
N ALA A 64 11.33 -5.98 14.91
CA ALA A 64 11.58 -7.17 14.12
C ALA A 64 12.25 -6.88 12.75
N GLY A 65 12.58 -5.62 12.46
CA GLY A 65 13.28 -5.22 11.23
C GLY A 65 12.37 -4.92 10.03
N LEU A 66 11.05 -4.84 10.24
CA LEU A 66 10.12 -4.46 9.17
C LEU A 66 10.15 -2.95 8.95
N THR A 67 10.10 -2.52 7.69
CA THR A 67 10.11 -1.11 7.32
C THR A 67 9.21 -0.81 6.13
N LEU A 68 8.79 0.45 6.02
CA LEU A 68 8.08 1.01 4.89
C LEU A 68 9.01 1.97 4.14
N VAL A 69 9.26 1.69 2.86
CA VAL A 69 9.88 2.64 1.93
C VAL A 69 8.78 3.50 1.34
N THR A 70 8.80 4.80 1.64
CA THR A 70 7.74 5.72 1.20
C THR A 70 8.04 6.42 -0.12
N SER A 71 9.32 6.51 -0.53
CA SER A 71 9.72 7.23 -1.75
C SER A 71 9.19 8.66 -1.79
N GLY A 72 9.11 9.31 -0.62
CA GLY A 72 8.55 10.65 -0.44
C GLY A 72 7.02 10.72 -0.33
N ALA A 73 6.29 9.64 -0.59
CA ALA A 73 4.84 9.62 -0.48
C ALA A 73 4.36 9.71 0.98
N GLU A 74 3.34 10.54 1.22
CA GLU A 74 2.76 10.79 2.55
C GLU A 74 1.38 10.15 2.72
N GLY A 75 0.94 9.40 1.72
CA GLY A 75 -0.40 8.83 1.63
C GLY A 75 -0.94 8.90 0.21
N PHE A 76 -2.27 8.87 0.11
CA PHE A 76 -2.97 8.92 -1.18
C PHE A 76 -4.20 9.81 -1.12
N THR A 77 -4.65 10.26 -2.29
CA THR A 77 -5.83 11.10 -2.46
C THR A 77 -6.98 10.34 -3.08
N ASP A 78 -6.69 9.37 -3.95
CA ASP A 78 -7.70 8.55 -4.59
C ASP A 78 -7.26 7.09 -4.74
N LEU A 79 -8.25 6.21 -4.67
CA LEU A 79 -8.13 4.78 -4.95
C LEU A 79 -9.43 4.33 -5.60
N LYS A 80 -9.34 3.91 -6.85
CA LYS A 80 -10.44 3.33 -7.62
C LYS A 80 -10.07 1.91 -8.02
N ILE A 81 -10.99 0.98 -7.84
CA ILE A 81 -10.84 -0.40 -8.31
C ILE A 81 -11.92 -0.65 -9.35
N ALA A 82 -11.52 -1.08 -10.54
CA ALA A 82 -12.42 -1.46 -11.62
C ALA A 82 -11.77 -2.57 -12.44
N ASP A 83 -12.53 -3.60 -12.78
CA ASP A 83 -12.09 -4.72 -13.65
C ASP A 83 -10.74 -5.33 -13.22
N GLY A 84 -10.55 -5.53 -11.91
CA GLY A 84 -9.32 -6.09 -11.34
C GLY A 84 -8.15 -5.10 -11.24
N VAL A 85 -8.30 -3.85 -11.68
CA VAL A 85 -7.23 -2.84 -11.65
C VAL A 85 -7.46 -1.82 -10.56
N ALA A 86 -6.55 -1.76 -9.59
CA ALA A 86 -6.49 -0.71 -8.59
C ALA A 86 -5.67 0.48 -9.11
N THR A 87 -6.33 1.61 -9.35
CA THR A 87 -5.69 2.88 -9.71
C THR A 87 -5.60 3.77 -8.48
N LEU A 88 -4.38 4.06 -8.03
CA LEU A 88 -4.11 4.80 -6.79
C LEU A 88 -3.30 6.06 -7.09
N LYS A 89 -3.75 7.21 -6.59
CA LYS A 89 -3.03 8.48 -6.71
C LYS A 89 -2.39 8.88 -5.38
N ILE A 90 -1.05 8.91 -5.31
CA ILE A 90 -0.34 9.33 -4.10
C ILE A 90 -0.39 10.85 -3.90
N ARG A 91 -0.11 11.27 -2.67
CA ARG A 91 0.21 12.66 -2.32
C ARG A 91 1.59 12.73 -1.67
N GLY A 92 2.16 13.93 -1.65
CA GLY A 92 3.51 14.15 -1.17
C GLY A 92 4.52 14.02 -2.31
N GLY A 93 5.72 13.57 -1.99
CA GLY A 93 6.81 13.37 -2.94
C GLY A 93 6.67 12.09 -3.76
N CYS A 94 7.50 12.02 -4.80
CA CYS A 94 7.71 10.85 -5.62
C CYS A 94 9.18 10.84 -6.05
N ASP A 95 9.97 9.97 -5.45
CA ASP A 95 11.40 9.82 -5.74
C ASP A 95 11.88 8.43 -5.29
N ALA A 96 12.36 7.62 -6.24
CA ALA A 96 12.96 6.32 -5.96
C ALA A 96 14.23 6.43 -5.11
N GLN A 97 14.93 7.56 -5.16
CA GLN A 97 16.21 7.79 -4.48
C GLN A 97 17.26 6.72 -4.79
N GLY A 98 17.24 6.18 -6.02
CA GLY A 98 18.11 5.09 -6.48
C GLY A 98 17.82 3.72 -5.86
N SER A 99 16.67 3.55 -5.19
CA SER A 99 16.25 2.27 -4.62
C SER A 99 15.56 1.40 -5.67
N THR A 100 15.93 0.12 -5.71
CA THR A 100 15.22 -0.90 -6.52
C THR A 100 13.87 -1.30 -5.93
N LEU A 101 13.58 -0.89 -4.69
CA LEU A 101 12.33 -1.12 -4.00
C LEU A 101 11.75 0.22 -3.51
N THR A 102 10.52 0.50 -3.89
CA THR A 102 9.82 1.77 -3.66
C THR A 102 8.47 1.54 -2.98
N ILE A 103 7.76 2.63 -2.69
CA ILE A 103 6.36 2.56 -2.23
C ILE A 103 5.45 1.78 -3.20
N TYR A 104 5.77 1.76 -4.49
CA TYR A 104 5.02 0.99 -5.48
C TYR A 104 4.98 -0.50 -5.13
N ASP A 105 6.11 -1.08 -4.73
CA ASP A 105 6.23 -2.52 -4.48
C ASP A 105 5.42 -2.92 -3.23
N HIS A 106 5.40 -2.06 -2.20
CA HIS A 106 4.56 -2.24 -1.02
C HIS A 106 3.06 -2.19 -1.35
N LEU A 107 2.67 -1.23 -2.19
CA LEU A 107 1.28 -1.06 -2.61
C LEU A 107 0.81 -2.22 -3.48
N VAL A 108 1.63 -2.68 -4.42
CA VAL A 108 1.36 -3.86 -5.24
C VAL A 108 1.13 -5.05 -4.34
N ALA A 109 2.10 -5.44 -3.51
CA ALA A 109 1.99 -6.62 -2.66
C ALA A 109 0.79 -6.57 -1.71
N THR A 110 0.47 -5.39 -1.16
CA THR A 110 -0.68 -5.20 -0.26
C THR A 110 -2.01 -5.27 -1.01
N LEU A 111 -2.14 -4.60 -2.15
CA LEU A 111 -3.41 -4.54 -2.88
C LEU A 111 -3.71 -5.86 -3.60
N THR A 112 -2.72 -6.51 -4.22
CA THR A 112 -2.91 -7.79 -4.91
C THR A 112 -3.11 -8.97 -3.95
N ALA A 113 -3.07 -8.74 -2.64
CA ALA A 113 -3.49 -9.73 -1.65
C ALA A 113 -5.01 -9.81 -1.48
N PHE A 114 -5.76 -8.87 -2.08
CA PHE A 114 -7.21 -8.92 -2.20
C PHE A 114 -7.59 -9.54 -3.54
N ASP A 115 -8.51 -10.51 -3.52
CA ASP A 115 -8.99 -11.19 -4.74
C ASP A 115 -9.67 -10.22 -5.75
N SER A 116 -10.05 -9.01 -5.30
CA SER A 116 -10.61 -7.95 -6.14
C SER A 116 -9.56 -7.19 -6.97
N VAL A 117 -8.27 -7.42 -6.74
CA VAL A 117 -7.18 -6.68 -7.39
C VAL A 117 -6.14 -7.63 -7.99
N GLU A 118 -6.03 -7.58 -9.32
CA GLU A 118 -5.03 -8.31 -10.11
C GLU A 118 -3.83 -7.41 -10.44
N HIS A 119 -4.08 -6.11 -10.65
CA HIS A 119 -3.08 -5.15 -11.10
C HIS A 119 -3.17 -3.81 -10.36
N VAL A 120 -2.05 -3.14 -10.20
CA VAL A 120 -1.98 -1.81 -9.55
C VAL A 120 -1.35 -0.79 -10.49
N LYS A 121 -2.07 0.30 -10.73
CA LYS A 121 -1.57 1.51 -11.40
C LYS A 121 -1.36 2.58 -10.34
N LEU A 122 -0.10 2.94 -10.11
CA LEU A 122 0.27 4.02 -9.21
C LEU A 122 0.45 5.30 -10.01
N LEU A 123 -0.24 6.35 -9.59
CA LEU A 123 -0.15 7.69 -10.13
C LEU A 123 0.56 8.59 -9.11
N ASP A 124 1.46 9.44 -9.59
CA ASP A 124 2.08 10.47 -8.76
C ASP A 124 1.08 11.57 -8.32
N ALA A 125 1.57 12.57 -7.58
CA ALA A 125 0.74 13.69 -7.13
C ALA A 125 0.16 14.54 -8.27
N SER A 126 0.79 14.54 -9.45
CA SER A 126 0.29 15.21 -10.66
C SER A 126 -0.75 14.38 -11.42
N GLY A 127 -0.88 13.09 -11.10
CA GLY A 127 -1.79 12.15 -11.75
C GLY A 127 -1.16 11.39 -12.91
N GLN A 128 0.18 11.32 -12.98
CA GLN A 128 0.91 10.65 -14.05
C GLN A 128 1.37 9.25 -13.64
N THR A 129 1.40 8.35 -14.63
CA THR A 129 1.97 7.00 -14.56
C THR A 129 2.46 6.63 -15.96
N GLN A 130 3.41 5.72 -16.11
CA GLN A 130 3.99 5.42 -17.42
C GLN A 130 3.01 4.72 -18.38
N HIS A 131 2.10 3.91 -17.85
CA HIS A 131 1.11 3.18 -18.63
C HIS A 131 -0.29 3.40 -18.05
N PRO A 132 -0.90 4.57 -18.30
CA PRO A 132 -2.21 4.91 -17.73
C PRO A 132 -3.31 3.98 -18.25
N ASP A 133 -3.20 3.52 -19.50
CA ASP A 133 -4.22 2.71 -20.16
C ASP A 133 -3.95 1.20 -20.06
N GLY A 134 -4.97 0.38 -20.34
CA GLY A 134 -4.88 -1.07 -20.39
C GLY A 134 -4.94 -1.78 -19.02
N ALA A 135 -4.95 -3.11 -19.04
CA ALA A 135 -5.19 -3.94 -17.87
C ALA A 135 -3.95 -4.14 -16.96
N GLY A 136 -2.74 -3.78 -17.39
CA GLY A 136 -1.52 -4.02 -16.61
C GLY A 136 -1.26 -3.03 -15.47
N GLY A 137 -0.35 -3.42 -14.56
CA GLY A 137 0.18 -2.52 -13.53
C GLY A 137 1.19 -1.52 -14.09
N SER A 138 1.34 -0.39 -13.41
CA SER A 138 2.28 0.67 -13.81
C SER A 138 2.68 1.55 -12.64
N ARG A 139 3.89 2.12 -12.72
CA ARG A 139 4.42 3.11 -11.76
C ARG A 139 4.73 4.43 -12.46
N PRO A 140 4.74 5.57 -11.75
CA PRO A 140 5.25 6.82 -12.31
C PRO A 140 6.77 6.75 -12.52
N GLU A 141 7.28 7.53 -13.49
CA GLU A 141 8.70 7.55 -13.85
C GLU A 141 9.61 7.90 -12.67
N CYS A 142 9.14 8.76 -11.76
CA CYS A 142 9.86 9.11 -10.52
C CYS A 142 10.06 7.95 -9.53
N LEU A 143 9.44 6.77 -9.76
CA LEU A 143 9.66 5.54 -8.98
C LEU A 143 10.38 4.45 -9.79
N GLU A 144 10.90 4.79 -10.97
CA GLU A 144 11.86 3.92 -11.64
C GLU A 144 13.21 3.97 -10.89
N PRO A 145 13.90 2.82 -10.73
CA PRO A 145 15.20 2.74 -10.04
C PRO A 145 16.31 3.56 -10.71
#